data_AF-A0A110A386-F1
#
_entry.id   AF-A0A110A386-F1
#
_cell.length_a   1.000
_cell.length_b   1.000
_cell.length_c   1.000
_cell.angle_alpha   90.00
_cell.angle_beta   90.00
_cell.angle_gamma   90.00
#
_symmetry.space_group_name_H-M   'P 1'
#
loop_
_entity.id
_entity.type
_entity.pdbx_description
1 polymer ?
#
loop_
_entity_poly.entity_id
_entity_poly.type
_entity_poly.pdbx_seq_one_letter_code
_entity_poly.pdbx_strand_id
1 'polypeptide(L)'
;MVGPHLVDGKETAPISPMTYTTDAPTEFAGVGTVFPDEKGEPVMHLHGSLGRNGLSVTGCFRKDAKAWLTLEVVLEELLGDGIVRKYDDVLKVSPIDIQ
;
A
#
# COMPACT_ATOMS: atom_id res chain seq x y z
N MET A 1 -0.69 -2.32 6.81
CA MET A 1 -0.93 -3.77 6.65
C MET A 1 0.42 -4.46 6.59
N VAL A 2 0.69 -5.42 7.48
CA VAL A 2 1.98 -6.13 7.62
C VAL A 2 1.92 -7.56 7.08
N GLY A 3 1.03 -7.80 6.11
CA GLY A 3 0.72 -9.11 5.56
C GLY A 3 -0.75 -9.51 5.73
N PRO A 4 -1.16 -10.63 5.13
CA PRO A 4 -2.50 -11.20 5.30
C PRO A 4 -2.58 -12.06 6.58
N HIS A 5 -3.77 -12.18 7.15
CA HIS A 5 -4.09 -13.19 8.14
C HIS A 5 -4.21 -14.55 7.46
N LEU A 6 -3.72 -15.61 8.11
CA LEU A 6 -3.79 -16.98 7.60
C LEU A 6 -4.73 -17.83 8.47
N VAL A 7 -5.50 -18.70 7.83
CA VAL A 7 -6.33 -19.72 8.49
C VAL A 7 -5.73 -21.09 8.17
N ASP A 8 -5.34 -21.85 9.19
CA ASP A 8 -4.63 -23.13 9.04
C ASP A 8 -3.40 -23.07 8.10
N GLY A 9 -2.66 -21.97 8.17
CA GLY A 9 -1.48 -21.72 7.34
C GLY A 9 -1.77 -21.36 5.89
N LYS A 10 -3.03 -21.09 5.53
CA LYS A 10 -3.45 -20.73 4.17
C LYS A 10 -4.07 -19.33 4.12
N GLU A 11 -3.87 -18.67 2.99
CA GLU A 11 -4.57 -17.43 2.66
C GLU A 11 -6.06 -17.69 2.42
N THR A 12 -6.89 -16.71 2.72
CA THR A 12 -8.35 -16.76 2.48
C THR A 12 -8.76 -15.78 1.40
N ALA A 13 -9.88 -16.06 0.73
CA ALA A 13 -10.59 -15.08 -0.10
C ALA A 13 -11.91 -14.70 0.60
N PRO A 14 -12.17 -13.41 0.92
CA PRO A 14 -11.31 -12.26 0.67
C PRO A 14 -10.06 -12.23 1.57
N ILE A 15 -9.04 -11.48 1.15
CA ILE A 15 -7.80 -11.30 1.91
C ILE A 15 -8.10 -10.47 3.17
N SER A 16 -7.85 -11.06 4.34
CA SER A 16 -7.96 -10.35 5.63
C SER A 16 -6.63 -9.68 5.99
N PRO A 17 -6.53 -8.34 6.04
CA PRO A 17 -5.27 -7.65 6.35
C PRO A 17 -4.92 -7.71 7.83
N MET A 18 -3.66 -8.00 8.16
CA MET A 18 -3.10 -7.69 9.48
C MET A 18 -2.68 -6.22 9.53
N THR A 19 -3.17 -5.47 10.51
CA THR A 19 -2.83 -4.05 10.68
C THR A 19 -1.96 -3.85 11.91
N TYR A 20 -0.97 -2.97 11.78
CA TYR A 20 -0.13 -2.53 12.88
C TYR A 20 -0.19 -1.00 12.94
N THR A 21 -0.36 -0.45 14.13
CA THR A 21 -0.40 0.99 14.39
C THR A 21 0.78 1.35 15.27
N THR A 22 1.56 2.35 14.86
CA THR A 22 2.66 2.89 15.67
C THR A 22 2.11 3.72 16.82
N ASP A 23 2.72 3.62 17.99
CA ASP A 23 2.33 4.31 19.23
C ASP A 23 2.91 5.74 19.34
N ALA A 24 3.90 6.06 18.53
CA ALA A 24 4.56 7.35 18.47
C ALA A 24 4.97 7.69 17.03
N PRO A 25 5.35 8.95 16.75
CA PRO A 25 5.93 9.30 15.46
C PRO A 25 7.17 8.45 15.14
N THR A 26 7.29 8.06 13.87
CA THR A 26 8.32 7.15 13.37
C THR A 26 8.95 7.70 12.09
N GLU A 27 10.20 7.33 11.84
CA GLU A 27 10.87 7.63 10.57
C GLU A 27 10.28 6.74 9.47
N PHE A 28 10.19 7.26 8.26
CA PHE A 28 9.56 6.57 7.13
C PHE A 28 10.47 6.52 5.91
N ALA A 29 10.53 5.35 5.28
CA ALA A 29 11.02 5.18 3.93
C ALA A 29 10.09 4.24 3.16
N GLY A 30 9.73 4.58 1.93
CA GLY A 30 8.80 3.77 1.15
C GLY A 30 8.90 4.00 -0.35
N VAL A 31 8.23 3.11 -1.08
CA VAL A 31 8.13 3.09 -2.53
C VAL A 31 6.71 2.69 -2.92
N GLY A 32 6.16 3.38 -3.90
CA GLY A 32 4.78 3.16 -4.33
C GLY A 32 4.57 3.56 -5.77
N THR A 33 3.35 3.32 -6.23
CA THR A 33 2.88 3.67 -7.57
C THR A 33 1.55 4.39 -7.46
N VAL A 34 1.26 5.27 -8.41
CA VAL A 34 -0.05 5.88 -8.61
C VAL A 34 -0.51 5.49 -10.01
N PHE A 35 -1.58 4.70 -10.09
CA PHE A 35 -2.18 4.29 -11.36
C PHE A 35 -3.69 4.51 -11.28
N PRO A 36 -4.35 4.88 -12.39
CA PRO A 36 -5.78 5.16 -12.39
C PRO A 36 -6.58 3.87 -12.17
N ASP A 37 -7.78 3.98 -11.60
CA ASP A 37 -8.78 2.90 -11.61
C ASP A 37 -9.57 2.86 -12.93
N GLU A 38 -10.55 1.96 -13.03
CA GLU A 38 -11.43 1.81 -14.21
C GLU A 38 -12.25 3.07 -14.54
N LYS A 39 -12.31 4.06 -13.66
CA LYS A 39 -12.99 5.36 -13.87
C LYS A 39 -12.00 6.49 -14.18
N GLY A 40 -10.69 6.21 -14.18
CA GLY A 40 -9.63 7.20 -14.37
C GLY A 40 -9.17 7.88 -13.07
N GLU A 41 -9.67 7.47 -11.91
CA GLU A 41 -9.31 8.11 -10.63
C GLU A 41 -7.95 7.61 -10.13
N PRO A 42 -7.05 8.49 -9.65
CA PRO A 42 -5.72 8.09 -9.22
C PRO A 42 -5.77 7.24 -7.95
N VAL A 43 -5.18 6.04 -8.01
CA VAL A 43 -5.09 5.12 -6.87
C VAL A 43 -3.64 4.84 -6.53
N MET A 44 -3.24 5.31 -5.34
CA MET A 44 -1.93 5.06 -4.77
C MET A 44 -1.85 3.66 -4.15
N HIS A 45 -0.75 2.96 -4.42
CA HIS A 45 -0.34 1.78 -3.67
C HIS A 45 1.09 1.97 -3.17
N LEU A 46 1.26 2.02 -1.85
CA LEU A 46 2.52 2.35 -1.20
C LEU A 46 2.93 1.24 -0.23
N HIS A 47 4.15 0.75 -0.37
CA HIS A 47 4.81 -0.06 0.63
C HIS A 47 5.94 0.74 1.26
N GLY A 48 6.25 0.45 2.51
CA GLY A 48 7.39 1.09 3.17
C GLY A 48 7.68 0.51 4.54
N SER A 49 8.64 1.11 5.23
CA SER A 49 9.05 0.76 6.57
C SER A 49 8.94 1.96 7.49
N LEU A 50 8.38 1.74 8.68
CA LEU A 50 8.40 2.68 9.79
C LEU A 50 9.46 2.24 10.79
N GLY A 51 10.34 3.16 11.19
CA GLY A 51 11.46 2.90 12.09
C GLY A 51 11.42 3.76 13.35
N ARG A 52 11.64 3.13 14.52
CA ARG A 52 11.84 3.83 15.80
C ARG A 52 12.61 2.96 16.79
N ASN A 53 13.61 3.52 17.47
CA ASN A 53 14.37 2.83 18.54
C ASN A 53 14.98 1.48 18.10
N GLY A 54 15.46 1.38 16.86
CA GLY A 54 16.03 0.14 16.32
C GLY A 54 15.01 -0.93 15.93
N LEU A 55 13.71 -0.65 16.06
CA LEU A 55 12.63 -1.50 15.59
C LEU A 55 12.08 -0.97 14.27
N SER A 56 11.67 -1.89 13.40
CA SER A 56 11.07 -1.56 12.10
C SER A 56 9.80 -2.37 11.85
N VAL A 57 8.79 -1.72 11.30
CA VAL A 57 7.57 -2.37 10.80
C VAL A 57 7.40 -2.04 9.33
N THR A 58 7.36 -3.08 8.50
CA THR A 58 7.27 -2.94 7.04
C THR A 58 5.94 -3.48 6.52
N GLY A 59 5.34 -2.80 5.55
CA GLY A 59 4.14 -3.28 4.90
C GLY A 59 3.46 -2.28 3.96
N CYS A 60 2.25 -2.62 3.55
CA CYS A 60 1.39 -1.79 2.71
C CYS A 60 0.72 -0.69 3.56
N PHE A 61 0.93 0.56 3.19
CA PHE A 61 0.32 1.72 3.83
C PHE A 61 -1.09 1.91 3.32
N ARG A 62 -2.02 2.10 4.24
CA ARG A 62 -3.45 2.27 3.93
C ARG A 62 -3.94 3.58 4.54
N LYS A 63 -5.04 3.52 5.28
CA LYS A 63 -5.67 4.69 5.89
C LYS A 63 -4.85 5.18 7.09
N ASP A 64 -5.01 6.48 7.38
CA ASP A 64 -4.58 7.16 8.61
C ASP A 64 -3.08 7.48 8.76
N ALA A 65 -2.27 7.33 7.71
CA ALA A 65 -0.91 7.87 7.70
C ALA A 65 -0.93 9.41 7.69
N LYS A 66 -0.16 10.03 8.58
CA LYS A 66 -0.02 11.49 8.67
C LYS A 66 1.45 11.88 8.70
N ALA A 67 1.83 12.85 7.87
CA ALA A 67 3.14 13.49 8.00
C ALA A 67 3.15 14.29 9.31
N TRP A 68 4.17 14.06 10.16
CA TRP A 68 4.30 14.74 11.44
C TRP A 68 5.12 16.03 11.34
N LEU A 69 6.39 15.93 10.91
CA LEU A 69 7.28 17.09 10.70
C LEU A 69 7.43 17.40 9.21
N THR A 70 7.93 16.42 8.44
CA THR A 70 8.06 16.50 6.99
C THR A 70 7.80 15.12 6.38
N LEU A 71 7.40 15.11 5.12
CA LEU A 71 7.37 13.93 4.26
C LEU A 71 7.83 14.39 2.88
N GLU A 72 9.04 13.99 2.50
CA GLU A 72 9.60 14.29 1.19
C GLU A 72 9.20 13.19 0.21
N VAL A 73 8.61 13.58 -0.92
CA VAL A 73 8.12 12.65 -1.95
C VAL A 73 8.70 13.07 -3.29
N VAL A 74 9.33 12.12 -3.97
CA VAL A 74 9.74 12.24 -5.37
C VAL A 74 8.76 11.46 -6.21
N LEU A 75 8.21 12.10 -7.24
CA LEU A 75 7.33 11.47 -8.22
C LEU A 75 8.06 11.41 -9.56
N GLU A 76 8.07 10.23 -10.17
CA GLU A 76 8.53 10.00 -11.54
C GLU A 76 7.31 9.62 -12.38
N GLU A 77 7.04 10.40 -13.42
CA GLU A 77 5.93 10.16 -14.33
C GLU A 77 6.35 9.19 -15.43
N LEU A 78 5.56 8.13 -15.59
CA LEU A 78 5.69 7.20 -16.70
C LEU A 78 4.77 7.67 -17.83
N LEU A 79 5.34 8.02 -18.98
CA LEU A 79 4.59 8.38 -20.18
C LEU A 79 4.16 7.11 -20.92
N GLY A 80 2.87 7.01 -21.25
CA GLY A 80 2.27 5.86 -21.93
C GLY A 80 0.81 5.66 -21.51
N ASP A 81 0.17 4.68 -22.13
CA ASP A 81 -1.19 4.23 -21.80
C ASP A 81 -1.22 2.74 -21.42
N GLY A 82 -2.41 2.18 -21.18
CA GLY A 82 -2.59 0.75 -20.94
C GLY A 82 -2.43 0.27 -19.50
N ILE A 83 -2.09 1.14 -18.53
CA ILE A 83 -2.00 0.77 -17.12
C ILE A 83 -3.26 1.22 -16.37
N VAL A 84 -3.99 0.26 -15.80
CA VAL A 84 -5.20 0.51 -14.99
C VAL A 84 -5.23 -0.41 -13.79
N ARG A 85 -5.79 0.05 -12.66
CA ARG A 85 -6.12 -0.83 -11.54
C ARG A 85 -7.54 -1.35 -11.71
N LYS A 86 -7.66 -2.65 -11.91
CA LYS A 86 -8.95 -3.34 -12.08
C LYS A 86 -9.38 -3.99 -10.79
N TYR A 87 -10.63 -3.76 -10.37
CA TYR A 87 -11.12 -4.36 -9.12
C TYR A 87 -11.40 -5.86 -9.31
N ASP A 88 -10.81 -6.69 -8.45
CA ASP A 88 -11.06 -8.12 -8.39
C ASP A 88 -12.14 -8.41 -7.34
N ASP A 89 -13.27 -8.93 -7.79
CA ASP A 89 -14.43 -9.20 -6.94
C ASP A 89 -14.26 -10.42 -6.03
N VAL A 90 -13.34 -11.33 -6.33
CA VAL A 90 -13.04 -12.51 -5.50
C VAL A 90 -12.06 -12.12 -4.39
N LEU A 91 -10.98 -11.43 -4.76
CA LEU A 91 -9.92 -11.05 -3.85
C LEU A 91 -10.21 -9.76 -3.06
N LYS A 92 -11.15 -8.95 -3.54
CA LYS A 92 -11.54 -7.64 -2.99
C LYS A 92 -10.36 -6.65 -2.94
N VAL A 93 -9.52 -6.67 -3.97
CA VAL A 93 -8.36 -5.78 -4.17
C VAL A 93 -8.29 -5.30 -5.62
N SER A 94 -7.56 -4.22 -5.89
CA SER A 94 -7.38 -3.67 -7.25
C SER A 94 -5.93 -3.83 -7.74
N PRO A 95 -5.53 -5.02 -8.23
CA PRO A 95 -4.22 -5.23 -8.83
C PRO A 95 -4.01 -4.33 -10.05
N ILE A 96 -2.75 -4.13 -10.42
CA ILE A 96 -2.39 -3.48 -11.68
C ILE A 96 -2.69 -4.44 -12.82
N ASP A 97 -3.41 -3.95 -13.82
CA ASP A 97 -3.64 -4.56 -15.13
C ASP A 97 -2.85 -3.75 -16.17
N ILE A 98 -2.05 -4.45 -16.98
CA ILE A 98 -1.23 -3.85 -18.05
C ILE A 98 -1.75 -4.45 -19.35
N GLN A 99 -2.39 -3.60 -20.15
CA GLN A 99 -3.00 -3.96 -21.44
C GLN A 99 -1.99 -3.95 -22.58
#